data_AF-A0A1M6NZS6-F1
#
_entry.id   AF-A0A1M6NZS6-F1
#
_cell.length_a   1.000
_cell.length_b   1.000
_cell.length_c   1.000
_cell.angle_alpha   90.00
_cell.angle_beta   90.00
_cell.angle_gamma   90.00
#
_symmetry.space_group_name_H-M   'P 1'
#
loop_
_entity.id
_entity.type
_entity.pdbx_description
1 polymer ?
#
loop_
_entity_poly.entity_id
_entity_poly.type
_entity_poly.pdbx_seq_one_letter_code
_entity_poly.pdbx_strand_id
1 'polypeptide(L)'
;MKKNLTEIVFILDRSGSMSGLEADTIGGFNSMIEKQRKADGEALVSTVLFDNMSEVIHDRVNIHDIKPMTDRYYTVRGCTALLDAIGGAIHHIGNVHKYARPEDVPEHTLFIITTDGMENASRFYSSDRVKQMIERQKAKYGWEFLFLGANIDAVETARHFGIGADRAVNYHSDSAGTQLNYEVLSEAISAVRCSAPLGADWKRRIDEDYEKRGKGKKK
;
A
#
# COMPACT_ATOMS: atom_id res chain seq x y z
N MET A 1 21.61 -3.87 8.65
CA MET A 1 20.57 -4.05 7.63
C MET A 1 21.01 -5.16 6.69
N LYS A 2 20.10 -6.05 6.29
CA LYS A 2 20.32 -7.09 5.30
C LYS A 2 20.29 -6.47 3.91
N LYS A 3 21.41 -6.55 3.19
CA LYS A 3 21.50 -6.04 1.81
C LYS A 3 20.58 -6.81 0.88
N ASN A 4 19.99 -6.12 -0.09
CA ASN A 4 19.06 -6.67 -1.08
C ASN A 4 17.79 -7.31 -0.49
N LEU A 5 17.43 -6.99 0.76
CA LEU A 5 16.16 -7.38 1.36
C LEU A 5 15.22 -6.17 1.41
N THR A 6 14.05 -6.32 0.82
CA THR A 6 12.97 -5.34 0.89
C THR A 6 11.78 -5.91 1.65
N GLU A 7 11.25 -5.15 2.60
CA GLU A 7 9.99 -5.47 3.25
C GLU A 7 8.85 -4.62 2.67
N ILE A 8 7.85 -5.29 2.10
CA ILE A 8 6.72 -4.69 1.43
C ILE A 8 5.48 -4.89 2.29
N VAL A 9 4.85 -3.80 2.71
CA VAL A 9 3.69 -3.81 3.61
C VAL A 9 2.49 -3.25 2.87
N PHE A 10 1.57 -4.13 2.49
CA PHE A 10 0.30 -3.76 1.89
C PHE A 10 -0.75 -3.48 2.97
N ILE A 11 -1.40 -2.33 2.88
CA ILE A 11 -2.56 -1.95 3.68
C ILE A 11 -3.71 -1.73 2.70
N LEU A 12 -4.54 -2.76 2.55
CA LEU A 12 -5.57 -2.84 1.52
C LEU A 12 -6.94 -2.67 2.14
N ASP A 13 -7.67 -1.67 1.66
CA ASP A 13 -9.05 -1.44 2.03
C ASP A 13 -9.93 -2.55 1.48
N ARG A 14 -10.83 -3.06 2.32
CA ARG A 14 -11.93 -3.97 1.99
C ARG A 14 -13.24 -3.48 2.59
N SER A 15 -13.37 -2.18 2.80
CA SER A 15 -14.61 -1.54 3.25
C SER A 15 -15.71 -1.69 2.20
N GLY A 16 -16.96 -1.47 2.60
CA GLY A 16 -18.11 -1.62 1.70
C GLY A 16 -18.06 -0.75 0.44
N SER A 17 -17.29 0.35 0.41
CA SER A 17 -17.12 1.20 -0.78
C SER A 17 -16.42 0.47 -1.93
N MET A 18 -15.55 -0.50 -1.61
CA MET A 18 -14.81 -1.32 -2.58
C MET A 18 -15.69 -2.35 -3.33
N SER A 19 -17.01 -2.37 -3.08
CA SER A 19 -17.94 -3.33 -3.68
C SER A 19 -17.89 -3.30 -5.21
N GLY A 20 -17.74 -4.48 -5.81
CA GLY A 20 -17.63 -4.66 -7.26
C GLY A 20 -16.18 -4.65 -7.78
N LEU A 21 -15.18 -4.46 -6.92
CA LEU A 21 -13.75 -4.47 -7.26
C LEU A 21 -12.99 -5.66 -6.66
N GLU A 22 -13.69 -6.62 -6.05
CA GLU A 22 -13.08 -7.76 -5.35
C GLU A 22 -12.24 -8.61 -6.28
N ALA A 23 -12.82 -9.00 -7.43
CA ALA A 23 -12.15 -9.83 -8.42
C ALA A 23 -10.90 -9.13 -9.00
N ASP A 24 -11.02 -7.83 -9.29
CA ASP A 24 -9.92 -7.02 -9.81
C ASP A 24 -8.81 -6.82 -8.77
N THR A 25 -9.18 -6.62 -7.51
CA THR A 25 -8.23 -6.47 -6.39
C THR A 25 -7.48 -7.77 -6.14
N ILE A 26 -8.19 -8.89 -6.04
CA ILE A 26 -7.58 -10.22 -5.87
C ILE A 26 -6.69 -10.56 -7.06
N GLY A 27 -7.19 -10.41 -8.28
CA GLY A 27 -6.47 -10.72 -9.51
C GLY A 27 -5.22 -9.85 -9.70
N GLY A 28 -5.36 -8.55 -9.44
CA GLY A 28 -4.27 -7.58 -9.51
C GLY A 28 -3.18 -7.84 -8.47
N PHE A 29 -3.55 -8.07 -7.21
CA PHE A 29 -2.62 -8.43 -6.15
C PHE A 29 -1.84 -9.71 -6.49
N ASN A 30 -2.56 -10.78 -6.87
CA ASN A 30 -1.93 -12.06 -7.21
C ASN A 30 -0.99 -11.93 -8.41
N SER A 31 -1.40 -11.22 -9.46
CA SER A 31 -0.57 -10.98 -10.65
C SER A 31 0.69 -10.18 -10.31
N MET A 32 0.58 -9.20 -9.42
CA MET A 32 1.72 -8.43 -8.93
C MET A 32 2.67 -9.32 -8.13
N ILE A 33 2.18 -10.15 -7.20
CA ILE A 33 3.02 -11.10 -6.45
C ILE A 33 3.78 -12.05 -7.39
N GLU A 34 3.13 -12.59 -8.41
CA GLU A 34 3.81 -13.47 -9.39
C GLU A 34 4.91 -12.76 -10.18
N LYS A 35 4.71 -11.48 -10.54
CA LYS A 35 5.76 -10.67 -11.17
C LYS A 35 6.91 -10.44 -10.19
N GLN A 36 6.59 -10.10 -8.95
CA GLN A 36 7.58 -9.82 -7.91
C GLN A 36 8.38 -11.06 -7.49
N ARG A 37 7.82 -12.27 -7.57
CA ARG A 37 8.60 -13.51 -7.35
C ARG A 37 9.72 -13.72 -8.38
N LYS A 38 9.57 -13.13 -9.57
CA LYS A 38 10.56 -13.24 -10.66
C LYS A 38 11.54 -12.06 -10.67
N ALA A 39 11.29 -11.04 -9.85
CA ALA A 39 12.17 -9.88 -9.73
C ALA A 39 13.38 -10.21 -8.85
N ASP A 40 14.49 -9.55 -9.10
CA ASP A 40 15.71 -9.70 -8.32
C ASP A 40 15.55 -9.17 -6.89
N GLY A 41 16.44 -9.63 -6.00
CA GLY A 41 16.44 -9.29 -4.58
C GLY A 41 15.46 -10.13 -3.75
N GLU A 42 15.70 -10.18 -2.44
CA GLU A 42 14.82 -10.86 -1.50
C GLU A 42 13.68 -9.93 -1.07
N ALA A 43 12.48 -10.49 -0.85
CA ALA A 43 11.34 -9.71 -0.38
C ALA A 43 10.55 -10.44 0.71
N LEU A 44 10.20 -9.70 1.77
CA LEU A 44 9.20 -10.09 2.76
C LEU A 44 7.92 -9.31 2.48
N VAL A 45 6.78 -9.97 2.55
CA VAL A 45 5.48 -9.37 2.29
C VAL A 45 4.61 -9.49 3.55
N SER A 46 4.10 -8.34 3.97
CA SER A 46 3.03 -8.23 4.95
C SER A 46 1.78 -7.70 4.26
N THR A 47 0.62 -8.27 4.55
CA THR A 47 -0.66 -7.82 3.97
C THR A 47 -1.68 -7.67 5.07
N VAL A 48 -2.11 -6.44 5.27
CA VAL A 48 -3.16 -6.04 6.21
C VAL A 48 -4.38 -5.68 5.39
N LEU A 49 -5.45 -6.44 5.58
CA LEU A 49 -6.77 -6.10 5.05
C LEU A 49 -7.51 -5.30 6.12
N PHE A 50 -8.15 -4.20 5.75
CA PHE A 50 -8.88 -3.39 6.73
C PHE A 50 -10.26 -2.96 6.25
N ASP A 51 -11.16 -2.90 7.23
CA ASP A 51 -12.49 -2.30 7.17
C ASP A 51 -12.65 -1.47 8.45
N ASN A 52 -13.69 -1.70 9.27
CA ASN A 52 -13.76 -1.19 10.64
C ASN A 52 -12.86 -1.99 11.63
N MET A 53 -12.19 -3.03 11.15
CA MET A 53 -11.18 -3.83 11.83
C MET A 53 -10.01 -4.10 10.88
N SER A 54 -8.82 -4.36 11.42
CA SER A 54 -7.65 -4.76 10.65
C SER A 54 -7.35 -6.25 10.85
N GLU A 55 -7.03 -6.94 9.76
CA GLU A 55 -6.69 -8.36 9.73
C GLU A 55 -5.38 -8.57 8.96
N VAL A 56 -4.42 -9.23 9.59
CA VAL A 56 -3.12 -9.55 8.98
C VAL A 56 -3.22 -10.94 8.37
N ILE A 57 -3.18 -11.03 7.04
CA ILE A 57 -3.24 -12.32 6.31
C ILE A 57 -1.85 -12.83 5.93
N HIS A 58 -0.87 -11.93 5.84
CA HIS A 58 0.54 -12.25 5.69
C HIS A 58 1.33 -11.38 6.67
N ASP A 59 2.22 -11.99 7.45
CA ASP A 59 3.13 -11.28 8.37
C ASP A 59 4.58 -11.65 8.04
N ARG A 60 5.26 -10.74 7.34
CA ARG A 60 6.66 -10.89 6.90
C ARG A 60 6.97 -12.22 6.22
N VAL A 61 6.04 -12.69 5.39
CA VAL A 61 6.17 -13.97 4.69
C VAL A 61 7.10 -13.78 3.50
N ASN A 62 7.99 -14.73 3.24
CA ASN A 62 8.82 -14.69 2.04
C ASN A 62 7.94 -14.65 0.79
N ILE A 63 8.26 -13.80 -0.17
CA ILE A 63 7.44 -13.62 -1.38
C ILE A 63 7.19 -14.92 -2.17
N HIS A 64 8.10 -15.88 -2.09
CA HIS A 64 7.95 -17.21 -2.71
C HIS A 64 6.92 -18.10 -2.01
N ASP A 65 6.64 -17.83 -0.73
CA ASP A 65 5.72 -18.61 0.12
C ASP A 65 4.33 -17.98 0.25
N ILE A 66 4.12 -16.77 -0.28
CA ILE A 66 2.81 -16.10 -0.29
C ILE A 66 1.80 -16.97 -1.04
N LYS A 67 0.69 -17.31 -0.42
CA LYS A 67 -0.39 -18.03 -1.11
C LYS A 67 -1.24 -17.03 -1.91
N PRO A 68 -1.81 -17.44 -3.05
CA PRO A 68 -2.74 -16.59 -3.78
C PRO A 68 -3.89 -16.15 -2.87
N MET A 69 -4.18 -14.86 -2.89
CA MET A 69 -5.38 -14.30 -2.27
C MET A 69 -6.60 -14.85 -3.00
N THR A 70 -7.65 -15.14 -2.25
CA THR A 70 -8.94 -15.62 -2.76
C THR A 70 -10.07 -14.85 -2.09
N ASP A 71 -11.29 -15.04 -2.58
CA ASP A 71 -12.54 -14.52 -1.99
C ASP A 71 -12.70 -14.84 -0.49
N ARG A 72 -12.17 -15.97 -0.03
CA ARG A 72 -12.12 -16.36 1.38
C ARG A 72 -11.36 -15.37 2.27
N TYR A 73 -10.32 -14.72 1.71
CA TYR A 73 -9.52 -13.73 2.42
C TYR A 73 -10.05 -12.32 2.18
N TYR A 74 -10.38 -12.01 0.92
CA TYR A 74 -10.80 -10.68 0.52
C TYR A 74 -12.28 -10.69 0.12
N THR A 75 -13.11 -10.18 1.03
CA THR A 75 -14.52 -9.88 0.80
C THR A 75 -14.79 -8.50 1.40
N VAL A 76 -15.52 -7.65 0.68
CA VAL A 76 -15.83 -6.30 1.16
C VAL A 76 -16.85 -6.31 2.29
N ARG A 77 -16.68 -5.44 3.29
CA ARG A 77 -17.59 -5.30 4.42
C ARG A 77 -17.32 -4.04 5.23
N GLY A 78 -18.32 -3.61 6.00
CA GLY A 78 -18.11 -2.64 7.07
C GLY A 78 -17.70 -1.24 6.59
N CYS A 79 -17.07 -0.51 7.51
CA CYS A 79 -16.68 0.89 7.39
C CYS A 79 -15.16 1.03 7.16
N THR A 80 -14.58 2.23 7.25
CA THR A 80 -13.17 2.48 6.89
C THR A 80 -12.40 3.02 8.10
N ALA A 81 -11.62 2.15 8.77
CA ALA A 81 -10.71 2.47 9.87
C ALA A 81 -9.24 2.54 9.38
N LEU A 82 -8.99 3.48 8.46
CA LEU A 82 -7.72 3.72 7.78
C LEU A 82 -6.60 4.12 8.76
N LEU A 83 -6.87 5.03 9.70
CA LEU A 83 -5.86 5.48 10.67
C LEU A 83 -5.39 4.34 11.57
N ASP A 84 -6.32 3.49 12.01
CA ASP A 84 -6.01 2.34 12.83
C ASP A 84 -5.20 1.28 12.06
N ALA A 85 -5.53 1.07 10.79
CA ALA A 85 -4.77 0.17 9.91
C ALA A 85 -3.33 0.66 9.70
N ILE A 86 -3.13 1.94 9.37
CA ILE A 86 -1.80 2.54 9.16
C ILE A 86 -1.01 2.55 10.47
N GLY A 87 -1.59 3.06 11.56
CA GLY A 87 -0.94 3.15 12.85
C GLY A 87 -0.55 1.78 13.40
N GLY A 88 -1.45 0.80 13.29
CA GLY A 88 -1.21 -0.58 13.70
C GLY A 88 -0.09 -1.24 12.92
N ALA A 89 -0.07 -1.11 11.59
CA ALA A 89 0.97 -1.67 10.74
C ALA A 89 2.35 -1.05 11.02
N ILE A 90 2.44 0.28 11.14
CA ILE A 90 3.71 0.96 11.47
C ILE A 90 4.23 0.50 12.84
N HIS A 91 3.34 0.40 13.83
CA HIS A 91 3.71 -0.09 15.16
C HIS A 91 4.27 -1.51 15.07
N HIS A 92 3.53 -2.43 14.44
CA HIS A 92 3.90 -3.83 14.32
C HIS A 92 5.29 -4.00 13.68
N ILE A 93 5.46 -3.47 12.47
CA ILE A 93 6.72 -3.60 11.70
C ILE A 93 7.88 -2.91 12.45
N GLY A 94 7.62 -1.74 13.04
CA GLY A 94 8.64 -1.02 13.80
C GLY A 94 9.08 -1.77 15.06
N ASN A 95 8.15 -2.48 15.70
CA ASN A 95 8.44 -3.33 16.85
C ASN A 95 9.25 -4.57 16.44
N VAL A 96 8.92 -5.18 15.31
CA VAL A 96 9.69 -6.30 14.77
C VAL A 96 11.12 -5.87 14.44
N HIS A 97 11.31 -4.76 13.72
CA HIS A 97 12.65 -4.25 13.38
C HIS A 97 13.47 -3.89 14.61
N LYS A 98 12.83 -3.39 15.67
CA LYS A 98 13.48 -3.04 16.93
C LYS A 98 14.12 -4.25 17.62
N TYR A 99 13.49 -5.42 17.55
CA TYR A 99 13.96 -6.64 18.21
C TYR A 99 14.65 -7.64 17.27
N ALA A 100 14.56 -7.42 15.96
CA ALA A 100 15.31 -8.18 14.97
C ALA A 100 16.82 -7.93 15.13
N ARG A 101 17.62 -8.94 14.76
CA ARG A 101 19.07 -8.76 14.69
C ARG A 101 19.39 -7.73 13.59
N PRO A 102 20.43 -6.90 13.72
CA PRO A 102 20.76 -5.88 12.73
C PRO A 102 20.90 -6.43 11.30
N GLU A 103 21.37 -7.68 11.14
CA GLU A 103 21.50 -8.41 9.88
C GLU A 103 20.18 -8.95 9.31
N ASP A 104 19.09 -8.94 10.06
CA ASP A 104 17.74 -9.36 9.63
C ASP A 104 16.81 -8.17 9.35
N VAL A 105 17.21 -6.94 9.72
CA VAL A 105 16.46 -5.72 9.40
C VAL A 105 16.61 -5.43 7.91
N PRO A 106 15.51 -5.31 7.14
CA PRO A 106 15.57 -5.04 5.70
C PRO A 106 16.36 -3.77 5.38
N GLU A 107 16.96 -3.73 4.19
CA GLU A 107 17.58 -2.51 3.66
C GLU A 107 16.53 -1.48 3.27
N HIS A 108 15.42 -1.93 2.67
CA HIS A 108 14.30 -1.09 2.26
C HIS A 108 13.00 -1.54 2.92
N THR A 109 12.15 -0.58 3.27
CA THR A 109 10.80 -0.86 3.80
C THR A 109 9.79 0.05 3.13
N LEU A 110 8.85 -0.55 2.43
CA LEU A 110 7.87 0.14 1.59
C LEU A 110 6.46 -0.18 2.07
N PHE A 111 5.72 0.84 2.44
CA PHE A 111 4.30 0.77 2.75
C PHE A 111 3.48 1.18 1.54
N ILE A 112 2.48 0.39 1.19
CA ILE A 112 1.54 0.66 0.10
C ILE A 112 0.15 0.67 0.71
N ILE A 113 -0.48 1.84 0.70
CA ILE A 113 -1.80 2.08 1.27
C ILE A 113 -2.77 2.28 0.12
N THR A 114 -3.79 1.44 0.02
CA THR A 114 -4.82 1.54 -1.03
C THR A 114 -6.19 1.61 -0.39
N THR A 115 -6.96 2.64 -0.73
CA THR A 115 -8.30 2.89 -0.18
C THR A 115 -9.14 3.69 -1.15
N ASP A 116 -10.45 3.46 -1.17
CA ASP A 116 -11.41 4.27 -1.89
C ASP A 116 -12.39 5.01 -0.97
N GLY A 117 -12.25 4.81 0.34
CA GLY A 117 -13.12 5.31 1.38
C GLY A 117 -12.48 6.41 2.22
N MET A 118 -13.31 7.36 2.67
CA MET A 118 -12.89 8.32 3.68
C MET A 118 -12.88 7.67 5.06
N GLU A 119 -11.84 7.96 5.86
CA GLU A 119 -11.75 7.56 7.26
C GLU A 119 -13.04 7.92 8.04
N ASN A 120 -13.63 6.93 8.74
CA ASN A 120 -14.87 7.12 9.48
C ASN A 120 -15.08 6.15 10.67
N ALA A 121 -14.11 5.28 10.99
CA ALA A 121 -14.30 4.21 11.97
C ALA A 121 -13.12 3.98 12.95
N SER A 122 -11.98 4.65 12.75
CA SER A 122 -10.79 4.51 13.59
C SER A 122 -11.01 5.02 15.02
N ARG A 123 -10.36 4.39 15.99
CA ARG A 123 -10.52 4.64 17.43
C ARG A 123 -9.21 4.75 18.20
N PHE A 124 -8.11 4.18 17.69
CA PHE A 124 -6.84 4.08 18.42
C PHE A 124 -5.81 5.12 17.97
N TYR A 125 -5.88 5.54 16.71
CA TYR A 125 -4.95 6.50 16.11
C TYR A 125 -5.69 7.70 15.52
N SER A 126 -5.10 8.89 15.72
CA SER A 126 -5.52 10.12 15.05
C SER A 126 -4.64 10.40 13.83
N SER A 127 -5.13 11.26 12.91
CA SER A 127 -4.38 11.68 11.73
C SER A 127 -3.02 12.29 12.09
N ASP A 128 -2.98 13.21 13.07
CA ASP A 128 -1.73 13.81 13.55
C ASP A 128 -0.77 12.77 14.12
N ARG A 129 -1.28 11.77 14.84
CA ARG A 129 -0.45 10.70 15.40
C ARG A 129 0.14 9.82 14.29
N VAL A 130 -0.67 9.45 13.30
CA VAL A 130 -0.22 8.70 12.12
C VAL A 130 0.83 9.50 11.35
N LYS A 131 0.62 10.80 11.14
CA LYS A 131 1.60 11.68 10.51
C LYS A 131 2.94 11.69 11.22
N GLN A 132 2.94 11.90 12.54
CA GLN A 132 4.16 11.86 13.33
C GLN A 132 4.87 10.51 13.25
N MET A 133 4.11 9.41 13.23
CA MET A 133 4.67 8.07 13.06
C MET A 133 5.34 7.92 11.70
N ILE A 134 4.67 8.28 10.61
CA ILE A 134 5.21 8.22 9.23
C ILE A 134 6.47 9.08 9.11
N GLU A 135 6.41 10.35 9.51
CA GLU A 135 7.55 11.28 9.43
C GLU A 135 8.76 10.77 10.20
N ARG A 136 8.54 10.21 11.40
CA ARG A 136 9.61 9.59 12.18
C ARG A 136 10.23 8.39 11.49
N GLN A 137 9.43 7.48 10.91
CA GLN A 137 9.96 6.29 10.24
C GLN A 137 10.73 6.65 8.96
N LYS A 138 10.22 7.62 8.19
CA LYS A 138 10.92 8.19 7.02
C LYS A 138 12.28 8.76 7.43
N ALA A 139 12.31 9.66 8.42
CA ALA A 139 13.52 10.37 8.82
C ALA A 139 14.57 9.45 9.47
N LYS A 140 14.13 8.49 10.29
CA LYS A 140 15.05 7.66 11.08
C LYS A 140 15.51 6.40 10.36
N TYR A 141 14.63 5.78 9.57
CA TYR A 141 14.88 4.46 8.97
C TYR A 141 14.72 4.44 7.45
N GLY A 142 14.42 5.58 6.83
CA GLY A 142 14.28 5.67 5.38
C GLY A 142 13.06 4.93 4.83
N TRP A 143 12.04 4.67 5.67
CA TRP A 143 10.83 3.99 5.20
C TRP A 143 10.12 4.82 4.14
N GLU A 144 9.59 4.15 3.13
CA GLU A 144 8.83 4.76 2.05
C GLU A 144 7.34 4.43 2.19
N PHE A 145 6.48 5.37 1.79
CA PHE A 145 5.03 5.24 1.88
C PHE A 145 4.42 5.69 0.56
N LEU A 146 3.63 4.84 -0.07
CA LEU A 146 2.81 5.14 -1.24
C LEU A 146 1.34 5.13 -0.85
N PHE A 147 0.62 6.18 -1.26
CA PHE A 147 -0.80 6.31 -0.99
C PHE A 147 -1.58 6.36 -2.30
N LEU A 148 -2.48 5.39 -2.47
CA LEU A 148 -3.27 5.22 -3.68
C LEU A 148 -4.74 5.33 -3.30
N GLY A 149 -5.34 6.45 -3.68
CA GLY A 149 -6.75 6.72 -3.39
C GLY A 149 -7.60 6.59 -4.65
N ALA A 150 -8.81 6.06 -4.51
CA ALA A 150 -9.85 6.24 -5.51
C ALA A 150 -11.06 6.96 -4.91
N ASN A 151 -11.82 7.69 -5.73
CA ASN A 151 -13.01 8.43 -5.29
C ASN A 151 -12.82 9.47 -4.16
N ILE A 152 -11.59 9.71 -3.73
CA ILE A 152 -11.16 10.70 -2.73
C ILE A 152 -10.09 11.60 -3.33
N ASP A 153 -9.77 12.73 -2.68
CA ASP A 153 -8.52 13.44 -2.99
C ASP A 153 -7.37 12.74 -2.25
N ALA A 154 -6.74 11.79 -2.94
CA ALA A 154 -5.61 11.02 -2.41
C ALA A 154 -4.43 11.91 -2.02
N VAL A 155 -4.21 13.01 -2.75
CA VAL A 155 -3.07 13.92 -2.51
C VAL A 155 -3.32 14.74 -1.26
N GLU A 156 -4.52 15.30 -1.11
CA GLU A 156 -4.92 16.01 0.10
C GLU A 156 -4.92 15.09 1.33
N THR A 157 -5.52 13.91 1.20
CA THR A 157 -5.57 12.90 2.27
C THR A 157 -4.16 12.45 2.70
N ALA A 158 -3.28 12.14 1.74
CA ALA A 158 -1.90 11.74 1.99
C ALA A 158 -1.10 12.83 2.73
N ARG A 159 -1.33 14.13 2.43
CA ARG A 159 -0.67 15.24 3.12
C ARG A 159 -1.02 15.29 4.60
N HIS A 160 -2.25 14.94 4.97
CA HIS A 160 -2.64 14.84 6.38
C HIS A 160 -1.85 13.75 7.12
N PHE A 161 -1.34 12.74 6.41
CA PHE A 161 -0.51 11.67 6.95
C PHE A 161 1.01 11.92 6.79
N GLY A 162 1.43 13.09 6.29
CA GLY A 162 2.87 13.38 6.06
C GLY A 162 3.46 12.68 4.83
N ILE A 163 2.61 12.23 3.92
CA ILE A 163 2.99 11.64 2.63
C ILE A 163 2.93 12.74 1.56
N GLY A 164 4.02 12.89 0.80
CA GLY A 164 4.15 13.93 -0.22
C GLY A 164 3.30 13.63 -1.45
N ALA A 165 2.97 14.67 -2.23
CA ALA A 165 2.19 14.52 -3.46
C ALA A 165 2.91 13.68 -4.52
N ASP A 166 4.25 13.61 -4.48
CA ASP A 166 5.08 12.74 -5.31
C ASP A 166 4.92 11.25 -4.96
N ARG A 167 4.33 10.94 -3.81
CA ARG A 167 4.06 9.58 -3.32
C ARG A 167 2.57 9.28 -3.13
N ALA A 168 1.71 10.14 -3.67
CA ALA A 168 0.26 9.98 -3.62
C ALA A 168 -0.36 10.08 -5.01
N VAL A 169 -1.35 9.24 -5.29
CA VAL A 169 -1.99 9.18 -6.61
C VAL A 169 -3.48 8.89 -6.51
N ASN A 170 -4.26 9.55 -7.37
CA ASN A 170 -5.67 9.26 -7.60
C ASN A 170 -5.81 8.29 -8.77
N TYR A 171 -6.57 7.22 -8.59
CA TYR A 171 -6.90 6.29 -9.68
C TYR A 171 -8.42 6.12 -9.83
N HIS A 172 -8.86 5.64 -11.00
CA HIS A 172 -10.26 5.30 -11.21
C HIS A 172 -10.57 3.95 -10.56
N SER A 173 -11.59 3.91 -9.69
CA SER A 173 -12.10 2.70 -9.04
C SER A 173 -12.92 1.83 -10.01
N ASP A 174 -12.31 1.42 -11.11
CA ASP A 174 -12.88 0.48 -12.07
C ASP A 174 -11.84 -0.58 -12.45
N SER A 175 -12.24 -1.61 -13.20
CA SER A 175 -11.36 -2.74 -13.54
C SER A 175 -10.08 -2.28 -14.26
N ALA A 176 -10.20 -1.34 -15.20
CA ALA A 176 -9.06 -0.83 -15.95
C ALA A 176 -8.10 0.00 -15.08
N GLY A 177 -8.64 0.84 -14.20
CA GLY A 177 -7.86 1.65 -13.28
C GLY A 177 -7.18 0.80 -12.21
N THR A 178 -7.89 -0.19 -11.67
CA THR A 178 -7.35 -1.15 -10.68
C THR A 178 -6.25 -2.00 -11.29
N GLN A 179 -6.42 -2.50 -12.51
CA GLN A 179 -5.38 -3.25 -13.22
C GLN A 179 -4.12 -2.39 -13.44
N LEU A 180 -4.30 -1.17 -13.97
CA LEU A 180 -3.19 -0.23 -14.18
C LEU A 180 -2.47 0.10 -12.87
N ASN A 181 -3.23 0.25 -11.78
CA ASN A 181 -2.72 0.52 -10.45
C ASN A 181 -1.73 -0.56 -9.99
N TYR A 182 -2.13 -1.84 -10.09
CA TYR A 182 -1.27 -2.96 -9.73
C TYR A 182 -0.07 -3.15 -10.66
N GLU A 183 -0.20 -2.83 -11.95
CA GLU A 183 0.93 -2.84 -12.88
C GLU A 183 2.00 -1.81 -12.49
N VAL A 184 1.58 -0.57 -12.27
CA VAL A 184 2.47 0.53 -11.89
C VAL A 184 3.07 0.32 -10.50
N LEU A 185 2.29 -0.19 -9.54
CA LEU A 185 2.80 -0.60 -8.24
C LEU A 185 3.87 -1.67 -8.35
N SER A 186 3.68 -2.68 -9.22
CA SER A 186 4.71 -3.70 -9.45
C SER A 186 6.01 -3.09 -9.97
N GLU A 187 5.95 -2.11 -10.88
CA GLU A 187 7.14 -1.41 -11.39
C GLU A 187 7.84 -0.61 -10.28
N ALA A 188 7.07 0.10 -9.45
CA ALA A 188 7.59 0.86 -8.32
C ALA A 188 8.27 -0.05 -7.27
N ILE A 189 7.65 -1.18 -6.91
CA ILE A 189 8.23 -2.17 -6.00
C ILE A 189 9.55 -2.71 -6.57
N SER A 190 9.58 -3.06 -7.85
CA SER A 190 10.80 -3.55 -8.50
C SER A 190 11.93 -2.53 -8.44
N ALA A 191 11.64 -1.24 -8.64
CA ALA A 191 12.64 -0.18 -8.51
C ALA A 191 13.23 -0.13 -7.09
N VAL A 192 12.38 -0.16 -6.07
CA VAL A 192 12.79 -0.15 -4.66
C VAL A 192 13.63 -1.39 -4.32
N ARG A 193 13.25 -2.57 -4.81
CA ARG A 193 14.02 -3.82 -4.63
C ARG A 193 15.40 -3.77 -5.25
N CYS A 194 15.56 -3.05 -6.36
CA CYS A 194 16.85 -2.82 -6.99
C CYS A 194 17.63 -1.64 -6.38
N SER A 195 17.19 -1.10 -5.23
CA SER A 195 17.75 0.12 -4.62
C SER A 195 17.77 1.33 -5.54
N ALA A 196 16.90 1.35 -6.56
CA ALA A 196 16.74 2.49 -7.43
C ALA A 196 15.84 3.53 -6.74
N PRO A 197 16.17 4.83 -6.82
CA PRO A 197 15.33 5.86 -6.24
C PRO A 197 13.96 5.87 -6.92
N LEU A 198 12.89 5.82 -6.13
CA LEU A 198 11.54 6.00 -6.67
C LEU A 198 11.32 7.49 -6.96
N GLY A 199 11.59 7.88 -8.21
CA GLY A 199 11.31 9.23 -8.72
C GLY A 199 9.81 9.51 -8.81
N ALA A 200 9.43 10.80 -8.85
CA ALA A 200 8.02 11.22 -8.89
C ALA A 200 7.23 10.66 -10.10
N ASP A 201 7.92 10.24 -11.15
CA ASP A 201 7.32 9.71 -12.39
C ASP A 201 6.71 8.31 -12.25
N TRP A 202 6.91 7.61 -11.12
CA TRP A 202 6.33 6.28 -10.91
C TRP A 202 4.81 6.27 -11.13
N LYS A 203 4.13 7.34 -10.72
CA LYS A 203 2.67 7.48 -10.81
C LYS A 203 2.17 8.07 -12.14
N ARG A 204 3.06 8.44 -13.07
CA ARG A 204 2.73 9.17 -14.31
C ARG A 204 1.64 8.48 -15.13
N ARG A 205 1.73 7.16 -15.30
CA ARG A 205 0.74 6.39 -16.07
C ARG A 205 -0.65 6.43 -15.43
N ILE A 206 -0.73 6.41 -14.11
CA ILE A 206 -1.99 6.49 -13.37
C ILE A 206 -2.56 7.91 -13.47
N ASP A 207 -1.74 8.95 -13.27
CA ASP A 207 -2.17 10.35 -13.41
C ASP A 207 -2.72 10.63 -14.82
N GLU A 208 -2.01 10.19 -15.87
CA GLU A 208 -2.44 10.34 -17.26
C GLU A 208 -3.78 9.66 -17.53
N ASP A 209 -3.94 8.44 -17.02
CA ASP A 209 -5.18 7.68 -17.15
C ASP A 209 -6.33 8.37 -16.40
N TYR A 210 -6.06 8.83 -15.17
CA TYR A 210 -7.02 9.54 -14.33
C TYR A 210 -7.53 10.80 -15.04
N GLU A 211 -6.65 11.62 -15.59
CA GLU A 211 -6.99 12.83 -16.35
C GLU A 211 -7.73 12.53 -17.66
N LYS A 212 -7.26 11.55 -18.45
CA LYS A 212 -7.86 11.21 -19.74
C LYS A 212 -9.29 10.70 -19.57
N ARG A 213 -9.52 9.79 -18.62
CA ARG A 213 -10.84 9.20 -18.38
C ARG A 213 -11.75 10.08 -17.52
N GLY A 214 -11.18 10.98 -16.71
CA GLY A 214 -11.93 11.98 -15.94
C GLY A 214 -12.55 13.09 -16.80
N LYS A 215 -11.90 13.47 -17.91
CA LYS A 215 -12.42 14.47 -18.87
C LYS A 215 -13.69 14.01 -19.60
N GLY A 216 -13.98 12.70 -19.63
CA GLY A 216 -15.19 12.15 -20.27
C GLY A 216 -16.49 12.31 -19.48
N LYS A 217 -16.43 12.62 -18.17
CA LYS A 217 -17.62 12.77 -17.29
C LYS A 217 -18.14 14.20 -17.17
N LYS A 218 -17.48 15.19 -17.78
CA LYS A 218 -17.99 16.58 -17.87
C LYS A 218 -18.77 16.77 -19.19
N LYS A 219 -20.00 16.27 -19.23
CA LYS A 219 -21.04 16.71 -20.18
C LYS A 219 -22.39 16.73 -19.50
#